data_AF-A0A1V5IF65-F1
#
_entry.id   AF-A0A1V5IF65-F1
#
_cell.length_a   1.000
_cell.length_b   1.000
_cell.length_c   1.000
_cell.angle_alpha   90.00
_cell.angle_beta   90.00
_cell.angle_gamma   90.00
#
_symmetry.space_group_name_H-M   'P 1'
#
loop_
_entity.id
_entity.type
_entity.pdbx_description
1 polymer ?
#
loop_
_entity_poly.entity_id
_entity_poly.type
_entity_poly.pdbx_seq_one_letter_code
_entity_poly.pdbx_strand_id
1 'polypeptide(L)'
;MLLGNRIGDVNIEGGLQLKHKLLGKEAKIGGRASFRAQKPAFFMNRYHSTFSWWDNDFKKEVRTHIGGWLDIEKTGTRLQVDVENISGYVYLENTGIGYEYGGGLELPAYNITSKQDNGSIQVVSAQLQQNFKLGPLHWDNTVTWQLSGNQNIIPLPALNIFTNLYFKFIYYKRLHMEIGATGTYFSRYQAKSYCPAVGMYHLQSRECIREVGGYPLLTGYVNCYLRGVRFYVMYYHVNDGLMNNRDSFIVPGYPANPGMFKFGLSWPLFD
;
A
#
# COMPACT_ATOMS: atom_id res chain seq x y z
N MET A 1 -7.20 32.86 -23.51
CA MET A 1 -8.35 32.04 -23.09
C MET A 1 -7.97 31.31 -21.81
N LEU A 2 -8.52 31.70 -20.65
CA LEU A 2 -8.28 31.08 -19.33
C LEU A 2 -9.11 29.79 -19.17
N LEU A 3 -8.91 28.85 -20.08
CA LEU A 3 -9.46 27.51 -19.95
C LEU A 3 -8.52 26.74 -19.01
N GLY A 4 -9.00 26.40 -17.81
CA GLY A 4 -8.21 25.70 -16.79
C GLY A 4 -7.63 24.37 -17.29
N ASN A 5 -6.43 24.02 -16.81
CA ASN A 5 -5.64 22.86 -17.26
C ASN A 5 -6.37 21.49 -17.13
N ARG A 6 -7.49 21.42 -16.39
CA ARG A 6 -8.28 20.20 -16.12
C ARG A 6 -9.64 20.15 -16.80
N ILE A 7 -9.83 20.93 -17.86
CA ILE A 7 -11.11 20.95 -18.57
C ILE A 7 -11.44 19.58 -19.17
N GLY A 8 -12.68 19.16 -18.94
CA GLY A 8 -13.23 17.88 -19.38
C GLY A 8 -12.74 16.67 -18.60
N ASP A 9 -12.14 16.84 -17.41
CA ASP A 9 -11.90 15.73 -16.51
C ASP A 9 -13.25 15.14 -16.07
N VAL A 10 -13.35 13.80 -16.08
CA VAL A 10 -14.57 13.07 -15.71
C VAL A 10 -14.23 12.12 -14.58
N ASN A 11 -15.07 12.10 -13.54
CA ASN A 11 -15.06 11.08 -12.51
C ASN A 11 -16.51 10.64 -12.24
N ILE A 12 -16.79 9.37 -12.49
CA ILE A 12 -18.09 8.75 -12.26
C ILE A 12 -17.85 7.54 -11.37
N GLU A 13 -18.53 7.47 -10.24
CA GLU A 13 -18.44 6.35 -9.32
C GLU A 13 -19.86 5.91 -8.95
N GLY A 14 -20.07 4.60 -8.85
CA GLY A 14 -21.35 4.02 -8.50
C GLY A 14 -21.16 2.73 -7.73
N GLY A 15 -22.06 2.43 -6.82
CA GLY A 15 -22.01 1.19 -6.05
C GLY A 15 -23.39 0.82 -5.54
N LEU A 16 -23.57 -0.48 -5.32
CA LEU A 16 -24.78 -1.06 -4.79
C LEU A 16 -24.41 -2.13 -3.77
N GLN A 17 -25.20 -2.22 -2.70
CA GLN A 17 -25.02 -3.23 -1.67
C GLN A 17 -26.38 -3.75 -1.23
N LEU A 18 -26.50 -5.06 -1.19
CA LEU A 18 -27.70 -5.77 -0.80
C LEU A 18 -27.40 -6.66 0.41
N LYS A 19 -28.37 -6.76 1.31
CA LYS A 19 -28.34 -7.77 2.38
C LYS A 19 -29.09 -9.00 1.89
N HIS A 20 -28.48 -10.17 2.01
CA HIS A 20 -29.09 -11.43 1.63
C HIS A 20 -28.74 -12.53 2.64
N LYS A 21 -29.59 -13.52 2.81
CA LYS A 21 -29.29 -14.68 3.66
C LYS A 21 -28.62 -15.76 2.83
N LEU A 22 -27.32 -15.96 3.00
CA LEU A 22 -26.56 -17.02 2.33
C LEU A 22 -26.27 -18.14 3.32
N LEU A 23 -26.65 -19.39 3.00
CA LEU A 23 -26.45 -20.56 3.88
C LEU A 23 -26.98 -20.37 5.31
N GLY A 24 -28.14 -19.71 5.46
CA GLY A 24 -28.77 -19.43 6.76
C GLY A 24 -28.06 -18.35 7.61
N LYS A 25 -27.05 -17.67 7.06
CA LYS A 25 -26.32 -16.57 7.71
C LYS A 25 -26.59 -15.25 6.96
N GLU A 26 -26.62 -14.15 7.69
CA GLU A 26 -26.70 -12.82 7.08
C GLU A 26 -25.39 -12.53 6.34
N ALA A 27 -25.51 -12.20 5.07
CA ALA A 27 -24.42 -11.81 4.20
C ALA A 27 -24.75 -10.46 3.53
N LYS A 28 -23.73 -9.64 3.33
CA LYS A 28 -23.83 -8.43 2.49
C LYS A 28 -23.08 -8.71 1.21
N ILE A 29 -23.74 -8.52 0.08
CA ILE A 29 -23.13 -8.62 -1.24
C ILE A 29 -23.19 -7.23 -1.84
N GLY A 30 -22.05 -6.74 -2.33
CA GLY A 30 -21.99 -5.45 -2.98
C GLY A 30 -21.11 -5.45 -4.21
N GLY A 31 -21.35 -4.46 -5.05
CA GLY A 31 -20.60 -4.17 -6.25
C GLY A 31 -20.32 -2.68 -6.34
N ARG A 32 -19.18 -2.34 -6.94
CA ARG A 32 -18.79 -0.96 -7.24
C ARG A 32 -18.20 -0.88 -8.63
N ALA A 33 -18.46 0.22 -9.31
CA ALA A 33 -17.85 0.55 -10.58
C ALA A 33 -17.43 2.02 -10.55
N SER A 34 -16.29 2.34 -11.15
CA SER A 34 -15.88 3.71 -11.38
C SER A 34 -15.21 3.87 -12.73
N PHE A 35 -15.38 5.06 -13.29
CA PHE A 35 -14.76 5.52 -14.51
C PHE A 35 -14.15 6.89 -14.26
N ARG A 36 -12.84 7.02 -14.46
CA ARG A 36 -12.09 8.25 -14.33
C ARG A 36 -11.35 8.54 -15.62
N ALA A 37 -11.48 9.73 -16.15
CA ALA A 37 -10.68 10.23 -17.26
C ALA A 37 -10.14 11.60 -16.87
N GLN A 38 -8.88 11.65 -16.44
CA GLN A 38 -8.32 12.84 -15.79
C GLN A 38 -6.95 13.19 -16.38
N LYS A 39 -6.65 14.49 -16.52
CA LYS A 39 -5.28 14.90 -16.86
C LYS A 39 -4.32 14.52 -15.73
N PRO A 40 -3.09 14.09 -16.04
CA PRO A 40 -2.06 13.85 -15.05
C PRO A 40 -1.81 15.06 -14.14
N ALA A 41 -1.29 14.80 -12.94
CA ALA A 41 -0.93 15.86 -12.01
C ALA A 41 0.09 16.84 -12.64
N PHE A 42 0.05 18.10 -12.22
CA PHE A 42 0.89 19.15 -12.81
C PHE A 42 2.38 18.76 -12.83
N PHE A 43 2.91 18.27 -11.71
CA PHE A 43 4.31 17.85 -11.60
C PHE A 43 4.69 16.63 -12.43
N MET A 44 3.72 15.82 -12.87
CA MET A 44 3.99 14.74 -13.83
C MET A 44 4.13 15.30 -15.25
N ASN A 45 3.37 16.33 -15.60
CA ASN A 45 3.51 17.01 -16.89
C ASN A 45 4.72 17.94 -16.93
N ARG A 46 4.96 18.73 -15.87
CA ARG A 46 5.97 19.79 -15.86
C ARG A 46 6.74 19.82 -14.57
N TYR A 47 8.07 19.75 -14.68
CA TYR A 47 8.98 19.90 -13.56
C TYR A 47 10.34 20.37 -14.06
N HIS A 48 10.87 21.41 -13.43
CA HIS A 48 12.18 21.95 -13.74
C HIS A 48 13.00 22.04 -12.45
N SER A 49 14.18 21.44 -12.45
CA SER A 49 15.16 21.46 -11.37
C SER A 49 16.57 21.32 -11.95
N THR A 50 17.60 21.46 -11.13
CA THR A 50 19.00 21.28 -11.52
C THR A 50 19.29 19.87 -12.04
N PHE A 51 18.65 18.86 -11.46
CA PHE A 51 18.94 17.44 -11.71
C PHE A 51 17.92 16.73 -12.59
N SER A 52 16.74 17.32 -12.80
CA SER A 52 15.67 16.72 -13.59
C SER A 52 14.83 17.79 -14.25
N TRP A 53 14.49 17.57 -15.52
CA TRP A 53 13.74 18.51 -16.33
C TRP A 53 12.81 17.77 -17.28
N TRP A 54 11.51 18.07 -17.24
CA TRP A 54 10.55 17.61 -18.23
C TRP A 54 9.42 18.62 -18.42
N ASP A 55 8.98 18.76 -19.67
CA ASP A 55 7.80 19.53 -20.07
C ASP A 55 7.02 18.69 -21.09
N ASN A 56 5.97 18.04 -20.61
CA ASN A 56 5.11 17.13 -21.34
C ASN A 56 3.67 17.68 -21.38
N ASP A 57 2.96 17.39 -22.47
CA ASP A 57 1.51 17.53 -22.54
C ASP A 57 0.87 16.14 -22.68
N PHE A 58 0.88 15.40 -21.58
CA PHE A 58 0.31 14.06 -21.59
C PHE A 58 -1.21 14.09 -21.78
N LYS A 59 -1.69 13.05 -22.47
CA LYS A 59 -3.13 12.80 -22.62
C LYS A 59 -3.72 12.41 -21.27
N LYS A 60 -5.05 12.48 -21.17
CA LYS A 60 -5.77 12.03 -19.97
C LYS A 60 -5.51 10.56 -19.71
N GLU A 61 -5.27 10.23 -18.46
CA GLU A 61 -5.27 8.86 -17.97
C GLU A 61 -6.73 8.41 -17.81
N VAL A 62 -7.06 7.26 -18.39
CA VAL A 62 -8.39 6.66 -18.31
C VAL A 62 -8.31 5.42 -17.43
N ARG A 63 -9.11 5.39 -16.36
CA ARG A 63 -9.24 4.28 -15.43
C ARG A 63 -10.68 3.81 -15.39
N THR A 64 -10.88 2.52 -15.66
CA THR A 64 -12.15 1.84 -15.42
C THR A 64 -11.92 0.80 -14.35
N HIS A 65 -12.68 0.87 -13.27
CA HIS A 65 -12.55 -0.05 -12.14
C HIS A 65 -13.90 -0.69 -11.86
N ILE A 66 -13.91 -2.01 -11.71
CA ILE A 66 -15.09 -2.79 -11.33
C ILE A 66 -14.69 -3.72 -10.20
N GLY A 67 -15.47 -3.75 -9.13
CA GLY A 67 -15.20 -4.59 -7.98
C GLY A 67 -16.46 -5.11 -7.33
N GLY A 68 -16.30 -6.20 -6.58
CA GLY A 68 -17.37 -6.81 -5.81
C GLY A 68 -16.84 -7.33 -4.48
N TRP A 69 -17.74 -7.39 -3.50
CA TRP A 69 -17.43 -7.94 -2.19
C TRP A 69 -18.57 -8.77 -1.62
N LEU A 70 -18.21 -9.71 -0.76
CA LEU A 70 -19.09 -10.55 0.03
C LEU A 70 -18.64 -10.49 1.49
N ASP A 71 -19.51 -9.99 2.36
CA ASP A 71 -19.29 -9.94 3.81
C ASP A 71 -20.18 -10.97 4.50
N ILE A 72 -19.58 -11.83 5.32
CA ILE A 72 -20.28 -12.79 6.17
C ILE A 72 -20.03 -12.38 7.63
N GLU A 73 -20.96 -11.62 8.19
CA GLU A 73 -20.78 -10.99 9.52
C GLU A 73 -20.55 -12.02 10.63
N LYS A 74 -21.25 -13.15 10.58
CA LYS A 74 -21.18 -14.19 11.61
C LYS A 74 -19.79 -14.84 11.71
N THR A 75 -19.06 -14.96 10.60
CA THR A 75 -17.72 -15.55 10.58
C THR A 75 -16.62 -14.48 10.58
N GLY A 76 -16.96 -13.20 10.49
CA GLY A 76 -15.99 -12.12 10.34
C GLY A 76 -15.20 -12.21 9.03
N THR A 77 -15.79 -12.80 7.98
CA THR A 77 -15.13 -13.02 6.70
C THR A 77 -15.58 -11.96 5.69
N ARG A 78 -14.65 -11.32 5.00
CA ARG A 78 -14.91 -10.49 3.82
C ARG A 78 -14.07 -10.97 2.66
N LEU A 79 -14.72 -11.27 1.55
CA LEU A 79 -14.09 -11.58 0.27
C LEU A 79 -14.30 -10.39 -0.65
N GLN A 80 -13.25 -9.98 -1.35
CA GLN A 80 -13.29 -8.86 -2.29
C GLN A 80 -12.50 -9.22 -3.55
N VAL A 81 -13.03 -8.86 -4.71
CA VAL A 81 -12.35 -9.00 -6.00
C VAL A 81 -12.55 -7.71 -6.78
N ASP A 82 -11.46 -7.16 -7.30
CA ASP A 82 -11.48 -5.94 -8.11
C ASP A 82 -10.64 -6.13 -9.37
N VAL A 83 -11.13 -5.53 -10.46
CA VAL A 83 -10.43 -5.45 -11.75
C VAL A 83 -10.40 -3.99 -12.16
N GLU A 84 -9.20 -3.47 -12.41
CA GLU A 84 -8.97 -2.14 -12.92
C GLU A 84 -8.30 -2.22 -14.29
N ASN A 85 -8.75 -1.39 -15.23
CA ASN A 85 -8.08 -1.18 -16.50
C ASN A 85 -7.62 0.28 -16.58
N ILE A 86 -6.33 0.48 -16.81
CA ILE A 86 -5.67 1.78 -16.78
C ILE A 86 -5.04 2.00 -18.15
N SER A 87 -5.40 3.08 -18.83
CA SER A 87 -4.79 3.47 -20.11
C SER A 87 -4.24 4.89 -20.06
N GLY A 88 -3.13 5.15 -20.75
CA GLY A 88 -2.43 6.43 -20.65
C GLY A 88 -1.74 6.63 -19.31
N TYR A 89 -1.23 5.56 -18.67
CA TYR A 89 -0.65 5.64 -17.33
C TYR A 89 0.64 6.47 -17.34
N VAL A 90 0.71 7.47 -16.48
CA VAL A 90 1.91 8.31 -16.36
C VAL A 90 2.78 7.86 -15.19
N TYR A 91 4.07 7.68 -15.46
CA TYR A 91 5.04 7.18 -14.49
C TYR A 91 6.38 7.91 -14.63
N LEU A 92 7.18 7.85 -13.57
CA LEU A 92 8.54 8.34 -13.55
C LEU A 92 9.49 7.16 -13.80
N GLU A 93 10.55 7.38 -14.57
CA GLU A 93 11.61 6.41 -14.85
C GLU A 93 12.99 7.06 -14.67
N ASN A 94 13.96 6.27 -14.19
CA ASN A 94 15.35 6.71 -14.13
C ASN A 94 16.00 6.58 -15.53
N THR A 95 16.49 7.69 -16.06
CA THR A 95 17.20 7.76 -17.36
C THR A 95 18.67 8.12 -17.19
N GLY A 96 19.22 7.93 -16.00
CA GLY A 96 20.63 8.11 -15.72
C GLY A 96 21.51 7.19 -16.55
N ILE A 97 22.75 7.61 -16.80
CA ILE A 97 23.77 6.76 -17.39
C ILE A 97 24.39 5.95 -16.25
N GLY A 98 24.36 4.62 -16.36
CA GLY A 98 24.94 3.74 -15.35
C GLY A 98 26.47 3.90 -15.24
N TYR A 99 27.00 3.72 -14.04
CA TYR A 99 28.43 3.60 -13.76
C TYR A 99 28.67 2.33 -12.94
N GLU A 100 29.82 1.70 -13.13
CA GLU A 100 30.18 0.55 -12.31
C GLU A 100 30.70 0.99 -10.95
N TYR A 101 30.11 0.45 -9.89
CA TYR A 101 30.57 0.65 -8.52
C TYR A 101 30.35 -0.62 -7.70
N GLY A 102 31.36 -1.05 -6.94
CA GLY A 102 31.25 -2.22 -6.07
C GLY A 102 30.97 -3.56 -6.77
N GLY A 103 31.30 -3.69 -8.06
CA GLY A 103 31.09 -4.92 -8.84
C GLY A 103 29.70 -5.07 -9.46
N GLY A 104 28.93 -3.97 -9.53
CA GLY A 104 27.65 -3.92 -10.25
C GLY A 104 27.43 -2.57 -10.93
N LEU A 105 26.47 -2.53 -11.86
CA LEU A 105 26.02 -1.29 -12.46
C LEU A 105 25.12 -0.56 -11.45
N GLU A 106 25.38 0.74 -11.26
CA GLU A 106 24.52 1.64 -10.50
C GLU A 106 24.14 2.83 -11.37
N LEU A 107 22.90 3.32 -11.26
CA LEU A 107 22.48 4.54 -11.93
C LEU A 107 22.40 5.70 -10.93
N PRO A 108 22.74 6.93 -11.35
CA PRO A 108 22.49 8.11 -10.55
C PRO A 108 20.99 8.24 -10.24
N ALA A 109 20.64 8.23 -8.96
CA ALA A 109 19.25 8.21 -8.48
C ALA A 109 18.46 9.51 -8.71
N TYR A 110 19.07 10.52 -9.36
CA TYR A 110 18.49 11.85 -9.55
C TYR A 110 18.08 12.18 -11.00
N ASN A 111 18.53 11.41 -12.00
CA ASN A 111 18.17 11.65 -13.41
C ASN A 111 16.84 10.97 -13.72
N ILE A 112 15.75 11.71 -13.58
CA ILE A 112 14.40 11.18 -13.75
C ILE A 112 13.66 11.97 -14.80
N THR A 113 12.85 11.26 -15.58
CA THR A 113 11.89 11.85 -16.49
C THR A 113 10.52 11.23 -16.31
N SER A 114 9.49 12.00 -16.63
CA SER A 114 8.13 11.48 -16.70
C SER A 114 7.84 10.94 -18.09
N LYS A 115 7.19 9.78 -18.15
CA LYS A 115 6.73 9.12 -19.38
C LYS A 115 5.28 8.69 -19.25
N GLN A 116 4.60 8.54 -20.38
CA GLN A 116 3.25 8.00 -20.46
C GLN A 116 3.27 6.68 -21.23
N ASP A 117 2.71 5.64 -20.62
CA ASP A 117 2.41 4.39 -21.31
C ASP A 117 1.08 4.55 -22.07
N ASN A 118 1.14 4.46 -23.39
CA ASN A 118 -0.05 4.54 -24.24
C ASN A 118 -0.82 3.20 -24.31
N GLY A 119 -0.34 2.16 -23.63
CA GLY A 119 -0.99 0.86 -23.55
C GLY A 119 -2.21 0.87 -22.63
N SER A 120 -2.79 -0.32 -22.47
CA SER A 120 -3.83 -0.60 -21.50
C SER A 120 -3.29 -1.64 -20.52
N ILE A 121 -3.19 -1.28 -19.26
CA ILE A 121 -2.68 -2.13 -18.19
C ILE A 121 -3.87 -2.55 -17.34
N GLN A 122 -4.13 -3.85 -17.31
CA GLN A 122 -5.12 -4.45 -16.43
C GLN A 122 -4.48 -4.84 -15.09
N VAL A 123 -5.13 -4.49 -13.98
CA VAL A 123 -4.75 -4.91 -12.63
C VAL A 123 -5.91 -5.71 -12.06
N VAL A 124 -5.64 -6.92 -11.60
CA VAL A 124 -6.61 -7.78 -10.92
C VAL A 124 -6.18 -7.94 -9.48
N SER A 125 -7.12 -7.86 -8.55
CA SER A 125 -6.87 -8.10 -7.13
C SER A 125 -7.96 -8.94 -6.51
N ALA A 126 -7.56 -9.80 -5.58
CA ALA A 126 -8.43 -10.62 -4.76
C ALA A 126 -7.97 -10.50 -3.30
N GLN A 127 -8.88 -10.13 -2.41
CA GLN A 127 -8.60 -9.94 -1.01
C GLN A 127 -9.52 -10.81 -0.15
N LEU A 128 -8.93 -11.48 0.83
CA LEU A 128 -9.62 -12.20 1.90
C LEU A 128 -9.27 -11.53 3.22
N GLN A 129 -10.30 -10.99 3.88
CA GLN A 129 -10.22 -10.55 5.26
C GLN A 129 -10.92 -11.57 6.15
N GLN A 130 -10.29 -11.92 7.26
CA GLN A 130 -10.80 -12.91 8.19
C GLN A 130 -10.49 -12.50 9.63
N ASN A 131 -11.53 -12.18 10.37
CA ASN A 131 -11.46 -11.72 11.76
C ASN A 131 -12.00 -12.80 12.69
N PHE A 132 -11.11 -13.54 13.33
CA PHE A 132 -11.48 -14.55 14.32
C PHE A 132 -11.60 -13.93 15.70
N LYS A 133 -12.64 -14.33 16.43
CA LYS A 133 -12.86 -13.93 17.82
C LYS A 133 -13.19 -15.15 18.67
N LEU A 134 -12.36 -15.43 19.66
CA LEU A 134 -12.54 -16.49 20.63
C LEU A 134 -12.37 -15.93 22.04
N GLY A 135 -13.47 -15.47 22.65
CA GLY A 135 -13.45 -14.83 23.96
C GLY A 135 -12.60 -13.54 23.95
N PRO A 136 -11.55 -13.43 24.79
CA PRO A 136 -10.64 -12.29 24.79
C PRO A 136 -9.60 -12.34 23.66
N LEU A 137 -9.44 -13.48 22.96
CA LEU A 137 -8.50 -13.62 21.86
C LEU A 137 -9.13 -13.14 20.55
N HIS A 138 -8.41 -12.28 19.85
CA HIS A 138 -8.77 -11.74 18.56
C HIS A 138 -7.63 -11.98 17.57
N TRP A 139 -7.98 -12.39 16.35
CA TRP A 139 -7.01 -12.62 15.28
C TRP A 139 -7.55 -12.09 13.95
N ASP A 140 -7.07 -10.93 13.57
CA ASP A 140 -7.51 -10.20 12.39
C ASP A 140 -6.48 -10.38 11.26
N ASN A 141 -6.94 -10.87 10.11
CA ASN A 141 -6.08 -11.22 8.98
C ASN A 141 -6.58 -10.58 7.70
N THR A 142 -5.68 -10.10 6.88
CA THR A 142 -5.97 -9.63 5.52
C THR A 142 -4.92 -10.18 4.58
N VAL A 143 -5.36 -10.98 3.61
CA VAL A 143 -4.52 -11.54 2.56
C VAL A 143 -4.99 -10.95 1.24
N THR A 144 -4.08 -10.32 0.51
CA THR A 144 -4.35 -9.71 -0.79
C THR A 144 -3.43 -10.35 -1.82
N TRP A 145 -4.03 -10.95 -2.84
CA TRP A 145 -3.35 -11.34 -4.06
C TRP A 145 -3.65 -10.31 -5.13
N GLN A 146 -2.64 -9.95 -5.93
CA GLN A 146 -2.82 -8.98 -7.01
C GLN A 146 -1.86 -9.26 -8.15
N LEU A 147 -2.26 -8.89 -9.37
CA LEU A 147 -1.47 -9.08 -10.57
C LEU A 147 -1.67 -7.90 -11.51
N SER A 148 -0.56 -7.36 -12.01
CA SER A 148 -0.54 -6.34 -13.06
C SER A 148 -0.19 -6.99 -14.40
N GLY A 149 -0.95 -6.66 -15.45
CA GLY A 149 -0.68 -7.09 -16.82
C GLY A 149 0.61 -6.52 -17.40
N ASN A 150 1.18 -5.47 -16.78
CA ASN A 150 2.50 -4.95 -17.11
C ASN A 150 3.26 -4.55 -15.84
N GLN A 151 3.95 -5.54 -15.26
CA GLN A 151 4.73 -5.36 -14.02
C GLN A 151 5.91 -4.41 -14.18
N ASN A 152 6.39 -4.18 -15.40
CA ASN A 152 7.48 -3.24 -15.65
C ASN A 152 7.05 -1.78 -15.45
N ILE A 153 5.76 -1.48 -15.57
CA ILE A 153 5.20 -0.13 -15.48
C ILE A 153 4.42 0.08 -14.17
N ILE A 154 3.65 -0.93 -13.78
CA ILE A 154 2.94 -0.98 -12.49
C ILE A 154 3.44 -2.21 -11.74
N PRO A 155 4.61 -2.12 -11.08
CA PRO A 155 5.12 -3.21 -10.26
C PRO A 155 4.30 -3.31 -8.98
N LEU A 156 3.81 -4.52 -8.70
CA LEU A 156 3.01 -4.82 -7.52
C LEU A 156 3.49 -6.14 -6.92
N PRO A 157 3.58 -6.27 -5.58
CA PRO A 157 3.80 -7.56 -4.96
C PRO A 157 2.60 -8.46 -5.25
N ALA A 158 2.87 -9.69 -5.67
CA ALA A 158 1.83 -10.68 -5.99
C ALA A 158 0.98 -11.04 -4.76
N LEU A 159 1.59 -11.04 -3.57
CA LEU A 159 0.95 -11.38 -2.30
C LEU A 159 1.29 -10.36 -1.23
N ASN A 160 0.29 -9.84 -0.53
CA ASN A 160 0.41 -9.04 0.69
C ASN A 160 -0.38 -9.67 1.80
N ILE A 161 0.21 -9.77 2.98
CA ILE A 161 -0.40 -10.34 4.19
C ILE A 161 -0.24 -9.33 5.31
N PHE A 162 -1.36 -9.03 5.97
CA PHE A 162 -1.42 -8.36 7.25
C PHE A 162 -2.07 -9.32 8.25
N THR A 163 -1.49 -9.46 9.43
CA THR A 163 -2.04 -10.27 10.52
C THR A 163 -1.85 -9.54 11.84
N ASN A 164 -2.87 -9.59 12.69
CA ASN A 164 -2.83 -8.98 14.02
C ASN A 164 -3.47 -9.95 15.02
N LEU A 165 -2.67 -10.47 15.94
CA LEU A 165 -3.10 -11.36 17.00
C LEU A 165 -3.01 -10.62 18.34
N TYR A 166 -4.12 -10.50 19.05
CA TYR A 166 -4.16 -9.77 20.31
C TYR A 166 -5.16 -10.33 21.30
N PHE A 167 -4.85 -10.10 22.58
CA PHE A 167 -5.77 -10.32 23.69
C PHE A 167 -6.35 -8.99 24.12
N LYS A 168 -7.67 -8.93 24.18
CA LYS A 168 -8.43 -7.77 24.65
C LYS A 168 -9.17 -8.13 25.93
N PHE A 169 -8.83 -7.45 27.02
CA PHE A 169 -9.39 -7.73 28.34
C PHE A 169 -9.45 -6.49 29.23
N ILE A 170 -10.16 -6.61 30.35
CA ILE A 170 -10.22 -5.59 31.39
C ILE A 170 -9.44 -6.12 32.59
N TYR A 171 -8.30 -5.51 32.91
CA TYR A 171 -7.40 -6.02 33.95
C TYR A 171 -7.84 -5.58 35.36
N TYR A 172 -8.37 -4.36 35.51
CA TYR A 172 -8.92 -3.87 36.78
C TYR A 172 -9.88 -2.68 36.58
N LYS A 173 -11.06 -2.71 37.22
CA LYS A 173 -12.13 -1.70 37.11
C LYS A 173 -12.51 -1.37 35.65
N ARG A 174 -11.96 -0.28 35.11
CA ARG A 174 -12.24 0.26 33.76
C ARG A 174 -10.95 0.44 32.95
N LEU A 175 -9.86 -0.25 33.31
CA LEU A 175 -8.64 -0.31 32.52
C LEU A 175 -8.81 -1.35 31.42
N HIS A 176 -9.05 -0.88 30.20
CA HIS A 176 -9.09 -1.73 29.02
C HIS A 176 -7.65 -1.92 28.53
N MET A 177 -7.24 -3.17 28.36
CA MET A 177 -5.92 -3.53 27.86
C MET A 177 -6.05 -4.34 26.57
N GLU A 178 -5.12 -4.09 25.67
CA GLU A 178 -4.95 -4.83 24.43
C GLU A 178 -3.47 -5.15 24.28
N ILE A 179 -3.13 -6.43 24.30
CA ILE A 179 -1.74 -6.89 24.19
C ILE A 179 -1.66 -7.79 22.97
N GLY A 180 -0.77 -7.50 22.05
CA GLY A 180 -0.73 -8.23 20.79
C GLY A 180 0.55 -8.08 20.01
N ALA A 181 0.55 -8.76 18.87
CA ALA A 181 1.58 -8.67 17.87
C ALA A 181 0.94 -8.51 16.48
N THR A 182 1.53 -7.62 15.69
CA THR A 182 1.15 -7.39 14.29
C THR A 182 2.28 -7.84 13.39
N GLY A 183 1.93 -8.48 12.28
CA GLY A 183 2.84 -8.88 11.22
C GLY A 183 2.39 -8.36 9.87
N THR A 184 3.33 -7.82 9.10
CA THR A 184 3.13 -7.51 7.68
C THR A 184 4.14 -8.25 6.83
N TYR A 185 3.70 -8.82 5.73
CA TYR A 185 4.54 -9.52 4.76
C TYR A 185 4.09 -9.18 3.35
N PHE A 186 5.02 -8.98 2.44
CA PHE A 186 4.74 -8.89 1.02
C PHE A 186 5.77 -9.71 0.23
N SER A 187 5.32 -10.37 -0.83
CA SER A 187 6.19 -11.16 -1.71
C SER A 187 7.23 -10.26 -2.37
N ARG A 188 8.39 -10.84 -2.70
CA ARG A 188 9.42 -10.15 -3.49
C ARG A 188 8.86 -9.64 -4.81
N TYR A 189 9.21 -8.41 -5.15
CA TYR A 189 8.82 -7.76 -6.41
C TYR A 189 9.76 -6.61 -6.75
N GLN A 190 9.68 -6.13 -7.98
CA GLN A 190 10.51 -5.03 -8.49
C GLN A 190 9.93 -3.67 -8.06
N ALA A 191 10.09 -3.32 -6.79
CA ALA A 191 9.54 -2.10 -6.21
C ALA A 191 10.01 -0.82 -6.93
N LYS A 192 9.23 0.26 -6.85
CA LYS A 192 9.68 1.58 -7.29
C LYS A 192 10.80 2.07 -6.37
N SER A 193 11.83 2.70 -6.92
CA SER A 193 12.88 3.36 -6.13
C SER A 193 12.48 4.80 -5.81
N TYR A 194 13.09 5.37 -4.77
CA TYR A 194 12.80 6.73 -4.31
C TYR A 194 13.90 7.68 -4.78
N CYS A 195 13.49 8.82 -5.36
CA CYS A 195 14.40 9.89 -5.70
C CYS A 195 14.26 11.08 -4.75
N PRO A 196 15.29 11.35 -3.94
CA PRO A 196 15.29 12.49 -3.03
C PRO A 196 15.24 13.85 -3.75
N ALA A 197 15.81 13.95 -4.96
CA ALA A 197 15.89 15.23 -5.69
C ALA A 197 14.52 15.73 -6.19
N VAL A 198 13.59 14.80 -6.45
CA VAL A 198 12.20 15.11 -6.86
C VAL A 198 11.20 14.85 -5.72
N GLY A 199 11.59 14.07 -4.71
CA GLY A 199 10.72 13.66 -3.62
C GLY A 199 9.66 12.62 -4.04
N MET A 200 9.87 11.91 -5.14
CA MET A 200 8.90 10.99 -5.74
C MET A 200 9.49 9.60 -6.01
N TYR A 201 8.60 8.62 -6.12
CA TYR A 201 8.95 7.26 -6.52
C TYR A 201 8.98 7.11 -8.04
N HIS A 202 9.95 6.35 -8.54
CA HIS A 202 10.15 6.08 -9.96
C HIS A 202 10.43 4.59 -10.21
N LEU A 203 10.21 4.15 -11.45
CA LEU A 203 10.61 2.82 -11.88
C LEU A 203 12.13 2.69 -11.87
N GLN A 204 12.61 1.54 -11.42
CA GLN A 204 14.03 1.19 -11.50
C GLN A 204 14.44 1.06 -12.96
N SER A 205 15.70 1.38 -13.28
CA SER A 205 16.24 1.09 -14.60
C SER A 205 16.32 -0.42 -14.80
N ARG A 206 16.04 -0.88 -16.01
CA ARG A 206 16.08 -2.30 -16.40
C ARG A 206 17.45 -2.92 -16.21
N GLU A 207 18.49 -2.11 -16.23
CA GLU A 207 19.88 -2.56 -16.12
C GLU A 207 20.28 -2.82 -14.65
N CYS A 208 19.54 -2.27 -13.68
CA CYS A 208 19.88 -2.30 -12.25
C CYS A 208 18.67 -2.59 -11.36
N ILE A 209 17.84 -3.56 -11.73
CA ILE A 209 16.65 -3.92 -10.96
C ILE A 209 17.06 -4.64 -9.66
N ARG A 210 16.60 -4.13 -8.52
CA ARG A 210 16.67 -4.81 -7.21
C ARG A 210 15.27 -5.15 -6.73
N GLU A 211 15.05 -6.43 -6.43
CA GLU A 211 13.79 -6.86 -5.82
C GLU A 211 13.77 -6.54 -4.33
N VAL A 212 12.57 -6.28 -3.81
CA VAL A 212 12.36 -5.94 -2.41
C VAL A 212 11.20 -6.75 -1.85
N GLY A 213 11.28 -7.15 -0.59
CA GLY A 213 10.26 -7.94 0.11
C GLY A 213 10.72 -9.35 0.45
N GLY A 214 9.77 -10.23 0.72
CA GLY A 214 10.07 -11.59 1.23
C GLY A 214 10.52 -11.61 2.68
N TYR A 215 10.38 -10.49 3.40
CA TYR A 215 10.74 -10.33 4.80
C TYR A 215 9.48 -9.94 5.61
N PRO A 216 9.06 -10.73 6.61
CA PRO A 216 7.94 -10.35 7.48
C PRO A 216 8.41 -9.29 8.49
N LEU A 217 7.69 -8.20 8.66
CA LEU A 217 7.94 -7.21 9.71
C LEU A 217 7.00 -7.47 10.88
N LEU A 218 7.56 -7.80 12.04
CA LEU A 218 6.80 -8.11 13.25
C LEU A 218 6.91 -6.98 14.28
N THR A 219 5.81 -6.64 14.93
CA THR A 219 5.73 -5.58 15.94
C THR A 219 4.91 -6.06 17.13
N GLY A 220 5.47 -6.00 18.34
CA GLY A 220 4.74 -6.28 19.58
C GLY A 220 4.23 -4.99 20.20
N TYR A 221 3.05 -5.02 20.81
CA TYR A 221 2.47 -3.84 21.46
C TYR A 221 1.59 -4.16 22.66
N VAL A 222 1.42 -3.14 23.49
CA VAL A 222 0.47 -3.07 24.61
C VAL A 222 -0.24 -1.71 24.51
N ASN A 223 -1.54 -1.72 24.32
CA ASN A 223 -2.40 -0.55 24.39
C ASN A 223 -3.22 -0.60 25.68
N CYS A 224 -3.33 0.54 26.36
CA CYS A 224 -4.07 0.69 27.59
C CYS A 224 -4.98 1.92 27.50
N TYR A 225 -6.21 1.77 27.98
CA TYR A 225 -7.19 2.85 28.06
C TYR A 225 -7.81 2.91 29.46
N LEU A 226 -7.67 4.07 30.10
CA LEU A 226 -8.17 4.33 31.45
C LEU A 226 -8.81 5.73 31.50
N ARG A 227 -10.15 5.79 31.68
CA ARG A 227 -10.90 7.04 31.93
C ARG A 227 -10.51 8.20 30.99
N GLY A 228 -10.55 7.97 29.68
CA GLY A 228 -10.20 8.98 28.68
C GLY A 228 -8.72 9.04 28.32
N VAL A 229 -7.82 8.59 29.21
CA VAL A 229 -6.38 8.53 28.94
C VAL A 229 -6.04 7.26 28.18
N ARG A 230 -5.31 7.40 27.07
CA ARG A 230 -4.76 6.30 26.26
C ARG A 230 -3.25 6.33 26.37
N PHE A 231 -2.64 5.20 26.69
CA PHE A 231 -1.20 5.03 26.57
C PHE A 231 -0.89 3.74 25.85
N TYR A 232 0.20 3.76 25.08
CA TYR A 232 0.67 2.58 24.38
C TYR A 232 2.18 2.45 24.51
N VAL A 233 2.62 1.21 24.46
CA VAL A 233 4.03 0.83 24.35
C VAL A 233 4.12 -0.19 23.23
N MET A 234 5.10 -0.02 22.34
CA MET A 234 5.34 -0.95 21.25
C MET A 234 6.83 -1.16 21.02
N TYR A 235 7.19 -2.35 20.56
CA TYR A 235 8.51 -2.66 20.04
C TYR A 235 8.37 -3.03 18.56
N TYR A 236 8.82 -2.12 17.70
CA TYR A 236 8.79 -2.27 16.25
C TYR A 236 9.93 -3.17 15.79
N HIS A 237 9.69 -3.96 14.73
CA HIS A 237 10.68 -4.82 14.08
C HIS A 237 11.36 -5.77 15.08
N VAL A 238 10.54 -6.54 15.81
CA VAL A 238 10.97 -7.48 16.86
C VAL A 238 11.95 -8.52 16.30
N ASN A 239 11.79 -8.87 15.02
CA ASN A 239 12.60 -9.86 14.32
C ASN A 239 13.84 -9.29 13.61
N ASP A 240 14.14 -8.01 13.81
CA ASP A 240 15.37 -7.39 13.31
C ASP A 240 16.59 -8.13 13.87
N GLY A 241 17.52 -8.50 12.98
CA GLY A 241 18.72 -9.27 13.34
C GLY A 241 18.50 -10.72 13.81
N LEU A 242 17.25 -11.16 14.04
CA LEU A 242 16.91 -12.54 14.45
C LEU A 242 16.79 -13.51 13.27
N MET A 243 16.57 -12.99 12.06
CA MET A 243 16.46 -13.80 10.84
C MET A 243 17.80 -13.91 10.14
N ASN A 244 18.12 -15.12 9.63
CA ASN A 244 19.33 -15.36 8.81
C ASN A 244 19.38 -14.49 7.54
N ASN A 245 18.22 -14.02 7.07
CA ASN A 245 18.10 -13.07 5.98
C ASN A 245 17.88 -11.66 6.56
N ARG A 246 18.83 -10.74 6.34
CA ARG A 246 18.77 -9.32 6.77
C ARG A 246 18.17 -8.38 5.71
N ASP A 247 17.59 -8.93 4.65
CA ASP A 247 16.99 -8.22 3.53
C ASP A 247 15.63 -7.59 3.89
N SER A 248 15.63 -6.72 4.90
CA SER A 248 14.44 -6.02 5.42
C SER A 248 14.12 -4.74 4.65
N PHE A 249 14.55 -4.64 3.38
CA PHE A 249 14.26 -3.47 2.56
C PHE A 249 12.76 -3.33 2.30
N ILE A 250 12.26 -2.10 2.35
CA ILE A 250 10.87 -1.75 1.99
C ILE A 250 10.83 -1.06 0.63
N VAL A 251 11.91 -0.35 0.31
CA VAL A 251 12.15 0.34 -0.96
C VAL A 251 13.60 0.04 -1.37
N PRO A 252 13.93 -0.06 -2.67
CA PRO A 252 15.30 -0.30 -3.12
C PRO A 252 16.25 0.74 -2.54
N GLY A 253 17.26 0.30 -1.78
CA GLY A 253 18.24 1.18 -1.12
C GLY A 253 17.81 1.75 0.24
N TYR A 254 16.58 1.51 0.69
CA TYR A 254 16.09 1.98 1.99
C TYR A 254 15.64 0.78 2.86
N PRO A 255 16.45 0.39 3.86
CA PRO A 255 16.08 -0.68 4.78
C PRO A 255 14.87 -0.25 5.65
N ALA A 256 14.12 -1.23 6.14
CA ALA A 256 13.19 -0.97 7.24
C ALA A 256 13.95 -0.37 8.43
N ASN A 257 13.25 0.43 9.23
CA ASN A 257 13.86 0.93 10.45
C ASN A 257 14.28 -0.25 11.35
N PRO A 258 15.38 -0.14 12.10
CA PRO A 258 15.80 -1.19 13.02
C PRO A 258 14.79 -1.41 14.14
N GLY A 259 15.04 -2.42 14.97
CA GLY A 259 14.32 -2.66 16.21
C GLY A 259 14.21 -1.39 17.06
N MET A 260 12.98 -0.93 17.35
CA MET A 260 12.76 0.34 18.06
C MET A 260 11.64 0.24 19.09
N PHE A 261 11.94 0.70 20.30
CA PHE A 261 10.94 0.93 21.34
C PHE A 261 10.24 2.28 21.12
N LYS A 262 8.90 2.28 21.14
CA LYS A 262 8.09 3.51 21.05
C LYS A 262 7.04 3.49 22.15
N PHE A 263 6.81 4.64 22.76
CA PHE A 263 5.74 4.85 23.71
C PHE A 263 4.98 6.13 23.34
N GLY A 264 3.72 6.20 23.73
CA GLY A 264 2.94 7.43 23.57
C GLY A 264 1.81 7.52 24.57
N LEU A 265 1.45 8.76 24.89
CA LEU A 265 0.37 9.12 25.81
C LEU A 265 -0.54 10.12 25.09
N SER A 266 -1.84 9.83 25.09
CA SER A 266 -2.88 10.73 24.61
C SER A 266 -3.85 10.99 25.76
N TRP A 267 -3.91 12.24 26.19
CA TRP A 267 -4.79 12.69 27.25
C TRP A 267 -5.59 13.89 26.75
N PRO A 268 -6.90 13.72 26.47
CA PRO A 268 -7.78 14.86 26.26
C PRO A 268 -7.92 15.60 27.60
N LEU A 269 -7.40 16.84 27.66
CA LEU A 269 -7.39 17.68 28.86
C LEU A 269 -8.72 18.41 29.11
N PHE A 270 -9.70 18.26 28.21
CA PHE A 270 -10.99 18.94 28.26
C PHE A 270 -12.12 17.90 28.14
N ASP A 271 -13.09 18.01 29.04
CA ASP A 271 -14.38 17.30 29.06
C ASP A 271 -15.49 18.24 28.57
#